data_AF-A0A0K1JEB1-F1
#
_entry.id   AF-A0A0K1JEB1-F1
#
_cell.length_a   1.000
_cell.length_b   1.000
_cell.length_c   1.000
_cell.angle_alpha   90.00
_cell.angle_beta   90.00
_cell.angle_gamma   90.00
#
_symmetry.space_group_name_H-M   'P 1'
#
loop_
_entity.id
_entity.type
_entity.pdbx_description
1 polymer ?
#
loop_
_entity_poly.entity_id
_entity_poly.type
_entity_poly.pdbx_seq_one_letter_code
_entity_poly.pdbx_strand_id
1 'polypeptide(L)'
;MAPKWQAAVLVAGVVCVVGVGAGVVYSAVHEDPEPCVVRGFASPPAQRAIKSACAELDAKRPYVWGGGHGRAPGASGGGFDCSGLMRWAWYRSTGVDYGPDPTRTQGQAMVRHGFAALADPHNDDAYRPGDVIVWRGHTAMVIGDGLMVQAENGHAGLTVKSISTQDEQAVTGVFRYSRA
;
A
#
# COMPACT_ATOMS: atom_id res chain seq x y z
N MET A 1 -25.50 38.17 12.21
CA MET A 1 -25.78 37.21 13.28
C MET A 1 -26.73 36.16 12.74
N ALA A 2 -26.22 34.96 12.46
CA ALA A 2 -27.01 33.73 12.28
C ALA A 2 -26.05 32.54 12.50
N PRO A 3 -26.28 31.72 13.53
CA PRO A 3 -25.71 30.37 13.65
C PRO A 3 -26.76 29.39 13.04
N LYS A 4 -26.58 28.10 12.72
CA LYS A 4 -25.56 27.06 12.93
C LYS A 4 -26.21 25.73 12.41
N TRP A 5 -25.39 24.77 11.98
CA TRP A 5 -25.62 23.31 11.85
C TRP A 5 -26.57 22.74 10.77
N GLN A 6 -25.99 21.98 9.83
CA GLN A 6 -26.70 20.93 9.08
C GLN A 6 -26.80 19.66 9.94
N ALA A 7 -27.98 19.05 9.89
CA ALA A 7 -28.41 17.94 10.72
C ALA A 7 -27.68 16.62 10.42
N ALA A 8 -27.25 15.93 11.47
CA ALA A 8 -26.91 14.52 11.42
C ALA A 8 -28.21 13.71 11.24
N VAL A 9 -28.27 12.91 10.18
CA VAL A 9 -29.33 11.92 9.98
C VAL A 9 -29.01 10.73 10.87
N LEU A 10 -29.70 10.63 12.01
CA LEU A 10 -29.76 9.43 12.83
C LEU A 10 -30.67 8.42 12.13
N VAL A 11 -30.09 7.36 11.57
CA VAL A 11 -30.85 6.18 11.18
C VAL A 11 -31.11 5.37 12.44
N ALA A 12 -32.33 5.48 12.97
CA ALA A 12 -32.82 4.66 14.06
C ALA A 12 -33.05 3.22 13.56
N GLY A 13 -32.18 2.30 13.97
CA GLY A 13 -32.40 0.87 13.80
C GLY A 13 -33.50 0.39 14.75
N VAL A 14 -34.59 -0.15 14.19
CA VAL A 14 -35.66 -0.80 14.93
C VAL A 14 -35.12 -2.08 15.57
N VAL A 15 -35.12 -2.13 16.91
CA VAL A 15 -34.88 -3.36 17.66
C VAL A 15 -36.22 -4.03 17.94
N CYS A 16 -36.54 -5.09 17.20
CA CYS A 16 -37.57 -6.04 17.59
C CYS A 16 -36.92 -7.15 18.41
N VAL A 17 -37.09 -7.12 19.74
CA VAL A 17 -36.75 -8.26 20.61
C VAL A 17 -37.94 -9.20 20.66
N VAL A 18 -37.78 -10.40 20.09
CA VAL A 18 -38.59 -11.57 20.44
C VAL A 18 -37.61 -12.65 20.88
N GLY A 19 -37.59 -12.97 22.17
CA GLY A 19 -36.72 -14.00 22.71
C GLY A 19 -37.26 -15.40 22.45
N VAL A 20 -36.35 -16.36 22.21
CA VAL A 20 -36.09 -17.58 23.00
C VAL A 20 -35.03 -18.41 22.26
N GLY A 21 -33.86 -18.59 22.88
CA GLY A 21 -32.91 -19.68 22.59
C GLY A 21 -31.96 -19.51 21.41
N ALA A 22 -30.76 -20.11 21.55
CA ALA A 22 -29.66 -20.23 20.60
C ALA A 22 -28.66 -19.05 20.56
N GLY A 23 -27.38 -19.44 20.47
CA GLY A 23 -26.22 -18.62 20.79
C GLY A 23 -26.13 -17.31 20.01
N VAL A 24 -25.50 -16.33 20.66
CA VAL A 24 -25.05 -15.09 20.02
C VAL A 24 -24.00 -15.47 18.99
N VAL A 25 -24.43 -15.68 17.75
CA VAL A 25 -23.52 -15.70 16.60
C VAL A 25 -23.10 -14.25 16.35
N TYR A 26 -21.92 -13.88 16.83
CA TYR A 26 -21.22 -12.73 16.26
C TYR A 26 -20.90 -13.09 14.82
N SER A 27 -21.71 -12.63 13.88
CA SER A 27 -21.27 -12.56 12.49
C SER A 27 -20.06 -11.64 12.47
N ALA A 28 -18.87 -12.22 12.29
CA ALA A 28 -17.73 -11.44 11.85
C ALA A 28 -18.19 -10.75 10.57
N VAL A 29 -18.26 -9.42 10.60
CA VAL A 29 -18.29 -8.65 9.37
C VAL A 29 -17.02 -9.04 8.62
N HIS A 30 -17.16 -9.82 7.55
CA HIS A 30 -16.08 -9.97 6.60
C HIS A 30 -15.99 -8.61 5.91
N GLU A 31 -15.09 -7.75 6.38
CA GLU A 31 -14.66 -6.58 5.61
C GLU A 31 -14.15 -7.14 4.27
N ASP A 32 -14.89 -6.86 3.20
CA ASP A 32 -14.40 -7.12 1.85
C ASP A 32 -13.01 -6.47 1.74
N PRO A 33 -12.02 -7.16 1.12
CA PRO A 33 -10.67 -6.64 1.05
C PRO A 33 -10.69 -5.25 0.40
N GLU A 34 -10.15 -4.27 1.13
CA GLU A 34 -10.10 -2.87 0.73
C GLU A 34 -9.60 -2.74 -0.72
N PRO A 35 -10.35 -2.05 -1.62
CA PRO A 35 -9.99 -1.99 -3.02
C PRO A 35 -8.62 -1.32 -3.20
N CYS A 36 -7.84 -1.83 -4.15
CA CYS A 36 -6.55 -1.24 -4.49
C CYS A 36 -6.76 -0.04 -5.41
N VAL A 37 -6.93 1.13 -4.82
CA VAL A 37 -7.13 2.40 -5.51
C VAL A 37 -6.39 3.53 -4.80
N VAL A 38 -6.07 4.58 -5.56
CA VAL A 38 -5.54 5.83 -5.01
C VAL A 38 -6.61 6.49 -4.15
N ARG A 39 -6.25 6.88 -2.93
CA ARG A 39 -7.10 7.58 -1.96
C ARG A 39 -6.48 8.95 -1.66
N GLY A 40 -7.25 10.01 -1.82
CA GLY A 40 -6.77 11.38 -1.69
C GLY A 40 -5.93 11.89 -2.88
N PHE A 41 -5.13 12.93 -2.64
CA PHE A 41 -4.33 13.57 -3.70
C PHE A 41 -3.03 12.81 -3.98
N ALA A 42 -2.80 12.49 -5.25
CA ALA A 42 -1.59 11.83 -5.73
C ALA A 42 -1.05 12.53 -6.96
N SER A 43 0.27 12.64 -7.08
CA SER A 43 0.91 13.14 -8.31
C SER A 43 0.63 12.20 -9.50
N PRO A 44 0.66 12.68 -10.75
CA PRO A 44 0.44 11.81 -11.91
C PRO A 44 1.40 10.58 -11.96
N PRO A 45 2.70 10.70 -11.63
CA PRO A 45 3.56 9.53 -11.49
C PRO A 45 3.12 8.57 -10.38
N ALA A 46 2.72 9.08 -9.20
CA ALA A 46 2.22 8.23 -8.12
C ALA A 46 0.97 7.46 -8.53
N GLN A 47 0.01 8.12 -9.20
CA GLN A 47 -1.21 7.45 -9.71
C GLN A 47 -0.89 6.29 -10.65
N ARG A 48 0.08 6.48 -11.57
CA ARG A 48 0.51 5.41 -12.49
C ARG A 48 1.23 4.27 -11.77
N ALA A 49 2.05 4.58 -10.77
CA ALA A 49 2.77 3.57 -9.99
C ALA A 49 1.77 2.72 -9.19
N ILE A 50 0.87 3.35 -8.44
CA ILE A 50 -0.20 2.68 -7.68
C ILE A 50 -1.06 1.83 -8.62
N LYS A 51 -1.53 2.39 -9.75
CA LYS A 51 -2.30 1.63 -10.75
C LYS A 51 -1.58 0.38 -11.23
N SER A 52 -0.26 0.47 -11.42
CA SER A 52 0.55 -0.68 -11.88
C SER A 52 0.68 -1.76 -10.80
N ALA A 53 0.86 -1.38 -9.53
CA ALA A 53 0.87 -2.32 -8.42
C ALA A 53 -0.50 -2.99 -8.23
N CYS A 54 -1.58 -2.19 -8.24
CA CYS A 54 -2.95 -2.69 -8.12
C CYS A 54 -3.34 -3.64 -9.26
N ALA A 55 -2.88 -3.37 -10.49
CA ALA A 55 -3.14 -4.27 -11.62
C ALA A 55 -2.52 -5.66 -11.42
N GLU A 56 -1.37 -5.78 -10.74
CA GLU A 56 -0.80 -7.10 -10.42
C GLU A 56 -1.58 -7.81 -9.32
N LEU A 57 -2.09 -7.06 -8.33
CA LEU A 57 -2.99 -7.59 -7.31
C LEU A 57 -4.30 -8.10 -7.94
N ASP A 58 -4.94 -7.31 -8.80
CA ASP A 58 -6.17 -7.67 -9.51
C ASP A 58 -5.97 -8.88 -10.43
N ALA A 59 -4.79 -8.98 -11.06
CA ALA A 59 -4.37 -10.14 -11.84
C ALA A 59 -4.04 -11.38 -10.99
N LYS A 60 -4.17 -11.29 -9.67
CA LYS A 60 -3.84 -12.36 -8.70
C LYS A 60 -2.42 -12.88 -8.86
N ARG A 61 -1.49 -11.97 -9.16
CA ARG A 61 -0.06 -12.28 -9.23
C ARG A 61 0.41 -12.80 -7.86
N PRO A 62 1.10 -13.95 -7.79
CA PRO A 62 1.54 -14.47 -6.50
C PRO A 62 2.74 -13.70 -5.96
N TYR A 63 2.92 -13.81 -4.65
CA TYR A 63 4.22 -13.56 -4.03
C TYR A 63 5.22 -14.64 -4.47
N VAL A 64 6.40 -14.23 -4.90
CA VAL A 64 7.53 -15.12 -5.20
C VAL A 64 8.78 -14.49 -4.60
N TRP A 65 9.47 -15.21 -3.72
CA TRP A 65 10.74 -14.75 -3.16
C TRP A 65 11.77 -14.50 -4.27
N GLY A 66 12.31 -13.28 -4.37
CA GLY A 66 13.19 -12.86 -5.47
C GLY A 66 12.45 -12.50 -6.77
N GLY A 67 11.11 -12.51 -6.78
CA GLY A 67 10.31 -12.09 -7.92
C GLY A 67 10.41 -10.58 -8.15
N GLY A 68 10.51 -10.13 -9.40
CA GLY A 68 10.75 -8.72 -9.74
C GLY A 68 12.22 -8.33 -9.90
N HIS A 69 13.16 -9.25 -9.61
CA HIS A 69 14.60 -8.99 -9.63
C HIS A 69 15.31 -9.49 -10.90
N GLY A 70 14.54 -9.83 -11.95
CA GLY A 70 15.09 -10.17 -13.26
C GLY A 70 15.88 -9.03 -13.92
N ARG A 71 16.51 -9.34 -15.06
CA ARG A 71 17.31 -8.37 -15.85
C ARG A 71 16.51 -7.12 -16.24
N ALA A 72 15.21 -7.25 -16.44
CA ALA A 72 14.28 -6.15 -16.62
C ALA A 72 13.19 -6.19 -15.53
N PRO A 73 12.59 -5.05 -15.16
CA PRO A 73 11.47 -5.03 -14.22
C PRO A 73 10.26 -5.82 -14.76
N GLY A 74 9.63 -6.58 -13.88
CA GLY A 74 8.48 -7.43 -14.21
C GLY A 74 8.48 -8.74 -13.43
N ALA A 75 7.41 -9.53 -13.55
CA ALA A 75 7.19 -10.73 -12.76
C ALA A 75 8.17 -11.88 -13.10
N SER A 76 9.38 -11.86 -12.51
CA SER A 76 10.35 -12.95 -12.62
C SER A 76 9.96 -14.12 -11.72
N GLY A 77 10.16 -15.35 -12.19
CA GLY A 77 9.66 -16.54 -11.49
C GLY A 77 8.13 -16.61 -11.40
N GLY A 78 7.41 -15.78 -12.18
CA GLY A 78 5.95 -15.75 -12.24
C GLY A 78 5.28 -14.81 -11.23
N GLY A 79 6.04 -14.12 -10.36
CA GLY A 79 5.52 -13.30 -9.27
C GLY A 79 6.44 -12.14 -8.88
N PHE A 80 6.14 -11.54 -7.73
CA PHE A 80 6.92 -10.46 -7.12
C PHE A 80 7.22 -10.75 -5.65
N ASP A 81 8.37 -10.32 -5.16
CA ASP A 81 8.53 -10.02 -3.75
C ASP A 81 8.22 -8.54 -3.46
N CYS A 82 8.37 -8.12 -2.20
CA CYS A 82 8.05 -6.76 -1.79
C CYS A 82 8.85 -5.70 -2.58
N SER A 83 10.17 -5.84 -2.67
CA SER A 83 11.02 -4.89 -3.38
C SER A 83 10.85 -4.92 -4.90
N GLY A 84 10.62 -6.11 -5.45
CA GLY A 84 10.38 -6.32 -6.86
C GLY A 84 9.07 -5.72 -7.35
N LEU A 85 8.00 -5.76 -6.55
CA LEU A 85 6.75 -5.09 -6.86
C LEU A 85 6.93 -3.57 -6.93
N MET A 86 7.65 -2.98 -5.97
CA MET A 86 7.93 -1.54 -5.98
C MET A 86 8.73 -1.13 -7.22
N ARG A 87 9.73 -1.95 -7.60
CA ARG A 87 10.57 -1.71 -8.78
C ARG A 87 9.72 -1.71 -10.04
N TRP A 88 8.87 -2.73 -10.18
CA TRP A 88 7.93 -2.84 -11.29
C TRP A 88 6.99 -1.64 -11.39
N ALA A 89 6.32 -1.31 -10.29
CA ALA A 89 5.33 -0.24 -10.26
C ALA A 89 5.92 1.11 -10.68
N TRP A 90 7.08 1.46 -10.12
CA TRP A 90 7.75 2.72 -10.43
C TRP A 90 8.42 2.73 -11.81
N TYR A 91 8.92 1.59 -12.28
CA TYR A 91 9.37 1.45 -13.67
C TYR A 91 8.21 1.70 -14.64
N ARG A 92 7.03 1.11 -14.40
CA ARG A 92 5.85 1.33 -15.26
C ARG A 92 5.35 2.77 -15.25
N SER A 93 5.58 3.49 -14.16
CA SER A 93 5.20 4.90 -14.04
C SER A 93 6.17 5.87 -14.75
N THR A 94 7.47 5.58 -14.68
CA THR A 94 8.55 6.54 -15.02
C THR A 94 9.39 6.14 -16.23
N GLY A 95 9.37 4.85 -16.61
CA GLY A 95 10.28 4.26 -17.59
C GLY A 95 11.72 4.09 -17.09
N VAL A 96 12.03 4.48 -15.84
CA VAL A 96 13.36 4.39 -15.25
C VAL A 96 13.42 3.19 -14.32
N ASP A 97 14.31 2.25 -14.61
CA ASP A 97 14.62 1.15 -13.73
C ASP A 97 15.69 1.58 -12.71
N TYR A 98 15.36 1.50 -11.43
CA TYR A 98 16.32 1.78 -10.34
C TYR A 98 17.13 0.55 -9.92
N GLY A 99 16.92 -0.60 -10.58
CA GLY A 99 17.70 -1.82 -10.42
C GLY A 99 17.04 -2.88 -9.53
N PRO A 100 17.56 -4.12 -9.56
CA PRO A 100 17.05 -5.28 -8.84
C PRO A 100 17.51 -5.30 -7.37
N ASP A 101 17.63 -4.14 -6.74
CA ASP A 101 18.14 -4.03 -5.38
C ASP A 101 17.16 -4.65 -4.37
N PRO A 102 17.64 -5.51 -3.45
CA PRO A 102 16.79 -6.03 -2.38
C PRO A 102 16.38 -4.90 -1.43
N THR A 103 15.35 -5.15 -0.61
CA THR A 103 14.79 -4.17 0.34
C THR A 103 15.85 -3.44 1.18
N ARG A 104 16.94 -4.11 1.59
CA ARG A 104 18.03 -3.51 2.39
C ARG A 104 18.72 -2.33 1.71
N THR A 105 18.87 -2.33 0.39
CA THR A 105 19.54 -1.24 -0.37
C THR A 105 18.58 -0.44 -1.25
N GLN A 106 17.32 -0.88 -1.37
CA GLN A 106 16.30 -0.26 -2.21
C GLN A 106 16.18 1.26 -2.01
N GLY A 107 16.14 1.74 -0.77
CA GLY A 107 16.03 3.18 -0.51
C GLY A 107 17.16 4.01 -1.13
N GLN A 108 18.39 3.49 -1.09
CA GLN A 108 19.55 4.16 -1.72
C GLN A 108 19.45 4.17 -3.25
N ALA A 109 18.97 3.07 -3.83
CA ALA A 109 18.69 2.98 -5.26
C ALA A 109 17.60 3.99 -5.67
N MET A 110 16.50 4.07 -4.93
CA MET A 110 15.44 5.05 -5.19
C MET A 110 15.97 6.49 -5.17
N VAL A 111 16.77 6.87 -4.17
CA VAL A 111 17.35 8.22 -4.10
C VAL A 111 18.18 8.56 -5.33
N ARG A 112 19.03 7.63 -5.80
CA ARG A 112 19.83 7.81 -7.03
C ARG A 112 18.98 8.00 -8.29
N HIS A 113 17.71 7.59 -8.25
CA HIS A 113 16.80 7.57 -9.39
C HIS A 113 15.64 8.58 -9.28
N GLY A 114 15.77 9.61 -8.44
CA GLY A 114 14.84 10.75 -8.42
C GLY A 114 13.80 10.70 -7.31
N PHE A 115 14.03 9.90 -6.27
CA PHE A 115 13.28 9.96 -5.03
C PHE A 115 14.01 10.82 -4.00
N ALA A 116 13.26 11.46 -3.13
CA ALA A 116 13.76 12.11 -1.92
C ALA A 116 13.28 11.31 -0.70
N ALA A 117 14.17 11.09 0.26
CA ALA A 117 13.76 10.61 1.57
C ALA A 117 12.98 11.72 2.30
N LEU A 118 11.90 11.35 2.99
CA LEU A 118 11.22 12.25 3.92
C LEU A 118 12.16 12.59 5.08
N ALA A 119 12.06 13.83 5.57
CA ALA A 119 12.90 14.31 6.67
C ALA A 119 12.66 13.53 7.97
N ASP A 120 11.40 13.19 8.24
CA ASP A 120 10.99 12.33 9.33
C ASP A 120 10.17 11.15 8.77
N PRO A 121 10.74 9.93 8.75
CA PRO A 121 10.05 8.74 8.28
C PRO A 121 9.11 8.13 9.32
N HIS A 122 8.94 8.73 10.51
CA HIS A 122 7.99 8.28 11.54
C HIS A 122 6.76 9.18 11.64
N ASN A 123 6.69 10.24 10.82
CA ASN A 123 5.55 11.12 10.73
C ASN A 123 4.59 10.64 9.64
N ASP A 124 3.70 9.72 10.00
CA ASP A 124 2.74 9.12 9.08
C ASP A 124 1.76 10.15 8.47
N ASP A 125 1.48 11.26 9.16
CA ASP A 125 0.69 12.38 8.62
C ASP A 125 1.35 13.04 7.40
N ALA A 126 2.67 12.89 7.26
CA ALA A 126 3.41 13.40 6.13
C ALA A 126 3.32 12.50 4.90
N TYR A 127 2.85 11.24 5.03
CA TYR A 127 2.77 10.30 3.94
C TYR A 127 1.77 10.72 2.87
N ARG A 128 2.08 10.40 1.63
CA ARG A 128 1.24 10.68 0.47
C ARG A 128 1.13 9.43 -0.40
N PRO A 129 0.01 9.25 -1.11
CA PRO A 129 -0.09 8.19 -2.10
C PRO A 129 1.11 8.21 -3.06
N GLY A 130 1.74 7.06 -3.22
CA GLY A 130 2.94 6.83 -4.01
C GLY A 130 4.22 6.76 -3.19
N ASP A 131 4.25 7.30 -1.96
CA ASP A 131 5.41 7.14 -1.11
C ASP A 131 5.70 5.64 -0.89
N VAL A 132 6.98 5.28 -0.89
CA VAL A 132 7.42 3.92 -0.61
C VAL A 132 8.04 3.89 0.78
N ILE A 133 7.43 3.13 1.68
CA ILE A 133 7.92 2.92 3.04
C ILE A 133 8.83 1.71 3.01
N VAL A 134 10.02 1.83 3.59
CA VAL A 134 11.01 0.74 3.70
C VAL A 134 11.24 0.44 5.17
N TRP A 135 10.87 -0.76 5.60
CA TRP A 135 11.19 -1.32 6.89
C TRP A 135 12.42 -2.22 6.82
N ARG A 136 12.90 -2.67 7.98
CA ARG A 136 13.93 -3.73 8.05
C ARG A 136 13.39 -5.06 7.50
N GLY A 137 13.57 -5.27 6.20
CA GLY A 137 13.21 -6.51 5.50
C GLY A 137 11.92 -6.46 4.70
N HIS A 138 11.16 -5.36 4.76
CA HIS A 138 9.91 -5.20 4.01
C HIS A 138 9.77 -3.82 3.38
N THR A 139 8.94 -3.70 2.34
CA THR A 139 8.67 -2.44 1.65
C THR A 139 7.28 -2.46 1.02
N ALA A 140 6.61 -1.30 0.99
CA ALA A 140 5.26 -1.16 0.47
C ALA A 140 5.01 0.27 -0.04
N MET A 141 3.96 0.42 -0.87
CA MET A 141 3.58 1.71 -1.43
C MET A 141 2.30 2.22 -0.76
N VAL A 142 2.36 3.45 -0.22
CA VAL A 142 1.21 4.15 0.32
C VAL A 142 0.19 4.39 -0.80
N ILE A 143 -1.07 4.10 -0.54
CA ILE A 143 -2.18 4.40 -1.46
C ILE A 143 -3.14 5.46 -0.93
N GLY A 144 -2.93 5.93 0.31
CA GLY A 144 -3.73 6.95 1.00
C GLY A 144 -4.62 6.35 2.10
N ASP A 145 -5.22 7.22 2.93
CA ASP A 145 -6.07 6.86 4.08
C ASP A 145 -5.45 5.82 5.03
N GLY A 146 -4.13 5.91 5.26
CA GLY A 146 -3.40 4.96 6.11
C GLY A 146 -3.25 3.56 5.51
N LEU A 147 -3.55 3.37 4.22
CA LEU A 147 -3.45 2.09 3.53
C LEU A 147 -2.23 2.03 2.61
N MET A 148 -1.80 0.80 2.34
CA MET A 148 -0.70 0.48 1.43
C MET A 148 -1.01 -0.74 0.56
N VAL A 149 -0.41 -0.79 -0.63
CA VAL A 149 -0.33 -1.98 -1.48
C VAL A 149 1.05 -2.61 -1.36
N GLN A 150 1.10 -3.93 -1.27
CA GLN A 150 2.32 -4.70 -1.03
C GLN A 150 2.28 -6.09 -1.67
N ALA A 151 3.46 -6.66 -1.88
CA ALA A 151 3.63 -8.11 -1.96
C ALA A 151 4.05 -8.60 -0.56
N GLU A 152 3.11 -9.14 0.20
CA GLU A 152 3.23 -9.31 1.65
C GLU A 152 4.12 -10.50 2.02
N ASN A 153 3.74 -11.71 1.59
CA ASN A 153 4.49 -12.94 1.82
C ASN A 153 3.91 -14.10 0.99
N GLY A 154 4.53 -15.27 1.04
CA GLY A 154 4.11 -16.46 0.30
C GLY A 154 2.74 -17.04 0.67
N HIS A 155 2.17 -16.65 1.82
CA HIS A 155 0.84 -17.11 2.25
C HIS A 155 -0.26 -16.14 1.80
N ALA A 156 -0.06 -14.84 2.02
CA ALA A 156 -1.06 -13.81 1.71
C ALA A 156 -1.01 -13.30 0.25
N GLY A 157 0.15 -13.40 -0.42
CA GLY A 157 0.32 -12.88 -1.77
C GLY A 157 0.44 -11.35 -1.80
N LEU A 158 -0.16 -10.72 -2.82
CA LEU A 158 -0.30 -9.26 -2.91
C LEU A 158 -1.56 -8.81 -2.18
N THR A 159 -1.44 -7.76 -1.36
CA THR A 159 -2.53 -7.30 -0.48
C THR A 159 -2.63 -5.79 -0.44
N VAL A 160 -3.82 -5.31 -0.05
CA VAL A 160 -4.04 -3.96 0.50
C VAL A 160 -4.31 -4.11 1.99
N LYS A 161 -3.57 -3.38 2.82
CA LYS A 161 -3.73 -3.39 4.29
C LYS A 161 -3.42 -2.02 4.87
N SER A 162 -3.83 -1.82 6.13
CA SER A 162 -3.37 -0.69 6.94
C SER A 162 -1.85 -0.72 7.06
N ILE A 163 -1.22 0.46 6.99
CA ILE A 163 0.21 0.64 7.28
C ILE A 163 0.50 0.16 8.70
N SER A 164 -0.45 0.33 9.62
CA SER A 164 -0.31 -0.09 11.02
C SER A 164 -0.10 -1.59 11.23
N THR A 165 -0.37 -2.43 10.22
CA THR A 165 -0.04 -3.86 10.30
C THR A 165 1.47 -4.11 10.33
N GLN A 166 2.30 -3.08 10.10
CA GLN A 166 3.75 -3.14 10.12
C GLN A 166 4.37 -2.33 11.28
N ASP A 167 3.59 -1.84 12.25
CA ASP A 167 4.09 -0.95 13.32
C ASP A 167 5.17 -1.58 14.20
N GLU A 168 5.21 -2.90 14.30
CA GLU A 168 6.26 -3.63 15.03
C GLU A 168 7.62 -3.60 14.29
N GLN A 169 7.64 -3.20 13.03
CA GLN A 169 8.83 -3.17 12.20
C GLN A 169 9.47 -1.79 12.24
N ALA A 170 10.79 -1.76 12.41
CA ALA A 170 11.53 -0.52 12.35
C ALA A 170 11.52 0.04 10.92
N VAL A 171 10.86 1.19 10.73
CA VAL A 171 10.98 2.00 9.51
C VAL A 171 12.42 2.46 9.37
N THR A 172 12.99 2.25 8.18
CA THR A 172 14.35 2.66 7.81
C THR A 172 14.36 3.85 6.86
N GLY A 173 13.23 4.15 6.22
CA GLY A 173 13.02 5.37 5.46
C GLY A 173 11.70 5.36 4.70
N VAL A 174 11.23 6.55 4.33
CA VAL A 174 10.10 6.75 3.41
C VAL A 174 10.55 7.61 2.25
N PHE A 175 10.26 7.16 1.03
CA PHE A 175 10.81 7.73 -0.19
C PHE A 175 9.69 8.24 -1.12
N ARG A 176 9.77 9.52 -1.47
CA ARG A 176 8.82 10.20 -2.35
C ARG A 176 9.46 10.53 -3.69
N TYR A 177 8.80 10.18 -4.78
CA TYR A 177 9.24 10.58 -6.12
C TYR A 177 9.18 12.10 -6.27
N SER A 178 10.31 12.72 -6.60
CA SER A 178 10.48 14.19 -6.61
C SER A 178 11.14 14.72 -7.89
N ARG A 179 11.52 13.86 -8.84
CA ARG A 179 11.98 14.31 -10.15
C ARG A 179 10.83 14.95 -10.93
N ALA A 180 11.04 16.20 -11.36
CA ALA A 180 10.27 16.89 -12.39
C ALA A 180 10.65 16.35 -13.78
#